data_AF-K1T6I6-F1
#
_entry.id   AF-K1T6I6-F1
#
_cell.length_a   1.000
_cell.length_b   1.000
_cell.length_c   1.000
_cell.angle_alpha   90.00
_cell.angle_beta   90.00
_cell.angle_gamma   90.00
#
_symmetry.space_group_name_H-M   'P 1'
#
loop_
_entity.id
_entity.type
_entity.pdbx_description
1 polymer ?
#
loop_
_entity_poly.entity_id
_entity_poly.type
_entity_poly.pdbx_seq_one_letter_code
_entity_poly.pdbx_strand_id
1 'polypeptide(L)' 'NYQIVGRRAGDIEKVWANPDFANKELGWKAEANLEDTLRSAWNWQLKLRERGIQ' A
#
# COMPACT_ATOMS: atom_id res chain seq x y z
N ASN A 1 -10.50 -6.42 18.98
CA ASN A 1 -11.76 -5.70 18.69
C ASN A 1 -11.56 -4.80 17.49
N TYR A 2 -12.08 -5.18 16.32
CA TYR A 2 -12.20 -4.28 15.18
C TYR A 2 -13.70 -4.11 14.87
N GLN A 3 -14.08 -2.94 14.35
CA GLN A 3 -15.47 -2.63 13.99
C GLN A 3 -15.50 -2.11 12.56
N ILE A 4 -16.46 -2.59 11.77
CA ILE A 4 -16.70 -2.05 10.43
C ILE A 4 -17.51 -0.78 10.62
N VAL A 5 -16.96 0.34 10.17
CA VAL A 5 -17.58 1.67 10.22
C VAL A 5 -17.93 2.13 8.81
N GLY A 6 -18.75 3.18 8.71
CA GLY A 6 -19.11 3.79 7.43
C GLY A 6 -17.91 4.41 6.70
N ARG A 7 -18.13 4.82 5.44
CA ARG A 7 -17.12 5.53 4.64
C ARG A 7 -16.79 6.88 5.27
N ARG A 8 -15.53 7.30 5.17
CA ARG A 8 -15.12 8.64 5.61
C ARG A 8 -15.50 9.67 4.53
N ALA A 9 -15.82 10.89 4.95
CA ALA A 9 -16.02 11.99 4.00
C ALA A 9 -14.77 12.18 3.12
N GLY A 10 -14.95 12.16 1.81
CA GLY A 10 -13.88 12.26 0.82
C GLY A 10 -13.36 10.92 0.27
N ASP A 11 -13.80 9.78 0.79
CA ASP A 11 -13.43 8.49 0.21
C ASP A 11 -14.15 8.28 -1.12
N ILE A 12 -13.38 8.15 -2.21
CA ILE A 12 -13.86 7.79 -3.53
C ILE A 12 -14.01 6.27 -3.68
N GLU A 13 -14.89 5.81 -4.57
CA GLU A 13 -15.23 4.38 -4.64
C GLU A 13 -14.04 3.52 -5.07
N LYS A 14 -13.38 3.86 -6.19
CA LYS A 14 -12.17 3.22 -6.71
C LYS A 14 -11.39 4.17 -7.61
N VAL A 15 -10.06 4.09 -7.60
CA VAL A 15 -9.17 4.81 -8.51
C VAL A 15 -7.90 3.99 -8.75
N TRP A 16 -7.36 4.04 -9.97
CA TRP A 16 -6.10 3.38 -10.33
C TRP A 16 -5.33 4.26 -11.32
N ALA A 17 -4.01 4.07 -11.35
CA ALA A 17 -3.13 4.77 -12.29
C ALA A 17 -3.01 4.02 -13.63
N ASN A 18 -2.89 4.77 -14.73
CA ASN A 18 -2.28 4.25 -15.96
C ASN A 18 -0.79 4.64 -15.97
N PRO A 19 0.15 3.68 -15.80
CA PRO A 19 1.58 3.95 -15.75
C PRO A 19 2.28 4.00 -17.13
N ASP A 20 1.55 3.90 -18.24
CA ASP A 20 2.12 3.75 -19.59
C ASP A 20 3.15 4.84 -19.93
N PHE A 21 2.92 6.08 -19.51
CA PHE A 21 3.83 7.19 -19.77
C PHE A 21 5.18 7.00 -19.06
N ALA A 22 5.16 6.66 -17.77
CA ALA A 22 6.39 6.41 -17.01
C ALA A 22 7.14 5.19 -17.53
N ASN A 23 6.42 4.12 -17.90
CA ASN A 23 7.00 2.92 -18.49
C ASN A 23 7.76 3.22 -19.79
N LYS A 24 7.23 4.10 -20.64
CA LYS A 24 7.81 4.45 -21.95
C LYS A 24 8.96 5.44 -21.83
N GLU A 25 8.74 6.55 -21.12
CA GLU A 25 9.69 7.66 -21.11
C GLU A 25 10.86 7.41 -20.15
N LEU A 26 10.60 6.74 -19.03
CA LEU A 26 11.60 6.50 -17.99
C LEU A 26 12.13 5.07 -18.01
N GLY A 27 11.53 4.17 -18.80
CA GLY A 27 11.83 2.74 -18.75
C GLY A 27 11.54 2.10 -17.39
N TRP A 28 10.80 2.80 -16.50
CA TRP A 28 10.56 2.38 -15.13
C TRP A 28 9.20 1.70 -15.00
N LYS A 29 9.14 0.59 -14.28
CA LYS A 29 7.91 -0.17 -14.03
C LYS A 29 7.85 -0.64 -12.57
N ALA A 30 6.64 -0.66 -12.00
CA ALA A 30 6.41 -1.32 -10.71
C ALA A 30 6.44 -2.85 -10.88
N GLU A 31 7.35 -3.51 -10.16
CA GLU A 31 7.56 -4.96 -10.25
C GLU A 31 7.01 -5.74 -9.05
N ALA A 32 6.89 -5.09 -7.89
CA ALA A 32 6.38 -5.73 -6.68
C ALA A 32 4.87 -6.00 -6.80
N ASN A 33 4.47 -7.22 -6.49
CA ASN A 33 3.05 -7.59 -6.40
C ASN A 33 2.46 -7.19 -5.04
N LEU A 34 1.15 -7.35 -4.90
CA LEU A 34 0.41 -6.99 -3.70
C LEU A 34 0.85 -7.82 -2.48
N GLU A 35 1.07 -9.12 -2.64
CA GLU A 35 1.43 -10.01 -1.54
C GLU A 35 2.77 -9.65 -0.92
N ASP A 36 3.78 -9.39 -1.76
CA ASP A 36 5.11 -8.99 -1.31
C ASP A 36 5.09 -7.62 -0.65
N THR A 37 4.30 -6.69 -1.18
CA THR A 37 4.11 -5.36 -0.59
C THR A 37 3.49 -5.47 0.81
N LEU A 38 2.43 -6.27 0.98
CA LEU A 38 1.78 -6.49 2.27
C LEU A 38 2.69 -7.22 3.26
N ARG A 39 3.45 -8.22 2.80
CA ARG A 39 4.43 -8.94 3.62
C ARG A 39 5.53 -8.02 4.13
N SER A 40 6.07 -7.17 3.25
CA SER A 40 7.09 -6.18 3.61
C SER A 40 6.57 -5.20 4.66
N ALA A 41 5.36 -4.66 4.46
CA ALA A 41 4.73 -3.74 5.41
C ALA A 41 4.49 -4.40 6.78
N TRP A 42 4.08 -5.68 6.81
CA TRP A 42 3.89 -6.41 8.06
C TRP A 42 5.20 -6.67 8.81
N ASN A 43 6.25 -7.09 8.10
CA ASN A 43 7.57 -7.28 8.69
C ASN A 43 8.11 -5.98 9.31
N TRP A 44 7.90 -4.85 8.64
CA TRP A 44 8.22 -3.53 9.18
C TRP A 44 7.44 -3.25 10.48
N GLN A 45 6.13 -3.50 10.49
CA GLN A 45 5.31 -3.30 11.69
C GLN A 45 5.77 -4.18 12.86
N LEU A 46 6.12 -5.44 12.61
CA LEU A 46 6.67 -6.33 13.63
C LEU A 46 7.98 -5.78 14.20
N LYS A 47 8.85 -5.24 13.34
CA LYS A 47 10.12 -4.66 13.77
C LYS A 47 9.93 -3.43 14.65
N LEU A 48 8.90 -2.62 14.39
CA LEU A 48 8.55 -1.50 15.27
C LEU A 48 8.07 -1.96 16.65
N ARG A 49 7.24 -3.02 16.69
CA ARG A 49 6.76 -3.59 17.96
C ARG A 49 7.90 -4.16 18.81
N GLU A 50 8.88 -4.83 18.19
CA GLU A 50 10.09 -5.28 18.88
C GLU A 50 10.87 -4.13 19.52
N ARG A 51 10.82 -2.94 18.93
CA ARG A 51 11.48 -1.72 19.43
C ARG A 51 10.64 -0.96 20.47
N GLY A 52 9.48 -1.48 20.85
CA GLY A 52 8.56 -0.84 21.78
C GLY A 52 7.81 0.36 21.21
N ILE A 53 7.79 0.54 19.88
CA ILE A 53 7.04 1.59 19.20
C ILE A 53 5.69 1.00 18.79
N GLN A 54 4.59 1.58 19.27
CA GLN A 54 3.24 1.08 19.06
C GLN A 54 2.36 2.09 18.34
#